data_AF-A0AAJ5ZC22-F1
#
_entry.id   AF-A0AAJ5ZC22-F1
#
_cell.length_a   1.000
_cell.length_b   1.000
_cell.length_c   1.000
_cell.angle_alpha   90.00
_cell.angle_beta   90.00
_cell.angle_gamma   90.00
#
_symmetry.space_group_name_H-M   'P 1'
#
loop_
_entity.id
_entity.type
_entity.pdbx_description
1 polymer ?
#
loop_
_entity_poly.entity_id
_entity_poly.type
_entity_poly.pdbx_seq_one_letter_code
_entity_poly.pdbx_strand_id
1 'polypeptide(L)'
;MTGTFGGALEARGIPAGDGFLHSDAVGELEKENNVLVIKRIHVSYKLKVDSALREEKADAIQRAFDLHADSCPVYRSIYTSIDITKDFEFVEG
;
A
#
# COMPACT_ATOMS: atom_id res chain seq x y z
N MET A 1 -0.83 4.02 4.65
CA MET A 1 -1.21 2.61 4.39
C MET A 1 0.00 1.67 4.43
N THR A 2 1.17 2.15 4.03
CA THR A 2 2.49 1.47 4.07
C THR A 2 2.81 0.79 5.40
N GLY A 3 2.63 1.47 6.54
CA GLY A 3 2.89 0.84 7.84
C GLY A 3 2.00 -0.37 8.13
N THR A 4 0.72 -0.33 7.74
CA THR A 4 -0.20 -1.46 7.91
C THR A 4 0.14 -2.61 6.96
N PHE A 5 0.53 -2.30 5.72
CA PHE A 5 0.99 -3.32 4.78
C PHE A 5 2.30 -3.96 5.24
N GLY A 6 3.27 -3.16 5.68
CA GLY A 6 4.54 -3.62 6.23
C GLY A 6 4.36 -4.54 7.45
N GLY A 7 3.53 -4.15 8.41
CA GLY A 7 3.22 -5.02 9.56
C GLY A 7 2.55 -6.34 9.15
N ALA A 8 1.71 -6.33 8.11
CA ALA A 8 1.11 -7.54 7.57
C ALA A 8 2.14 -8.46 6.88
N LEU A 9 3.13 -7.89 6.20
CA LEU A 9 4.25 -8.63 5.60
C LEU A 9 5.15 -9.25 6.68
N GLU A 10 5.53 -8.47 7.69
CA GLU A 10 6.42 -8.92 8.77
C GLU A 10 5.80 -10.06 9.59
N ALA A 11 4.49 -9.99 9.86
CA ALA A 11 3.76 -11.08 10.51
C ALA A 11 3.75 -12.40 9.71
N ARG A 12 4.13 -12.36 8.43
CA ARG A 12 4.24 -13.51 7.51
C ARG A 12 5.70 -13.88 7.22
N GLY A 13 6.66 -13.27 7.91
CA GLY A 13 8.10 -13.51 7.72
C GLY A 13 8.68 -12.85 6.47
N ILE A 14 8.03 -11.83 5.92
CA ILE A 14 8.54 -11.06 4.78
C ILE A 14 9.08 -9.72 5.31
N PRO A 15 10.35 -9.37 5.04
CA PRO A 15 10.92 -8.11 5.52
C PRO A 15 10.24 -6.90 4.86
N ALA A 16 9.94 -5.88 5.66
CA ALA A 16 9.33 -4.62 5.18
C ALA A 16 9.97 -3.35 5.78
N GLY A 17 10.71 -3.47 6.89
CA GLY A 17 11.53 -2.38 7.43
C GLY A 17 12.73 -1.98 6.55
N ASP A 18 13.51 -0.99 6.98
CA ASP A 18 14.83 -0.65 6.42
C ASP A 18 14.91 -0.51 4.89
N GLY A 19 13.88 0.06 4.27
CA GLY A 19 13.83 0.29 2.82
C GLY A 19 13.39 -0.92 1.99
N PHE A 20 13.02 -2.04 2.62
CA PHE A 20 12.45 -3.19 1.93
C PHE A 20 11.05 -2.89 1.38
N LEU A 21 10.25 -2.10 2.10
CA LEU A 21 8.97 -1.58 1.61
C LEU A 21 9.01 -0.06 1.50
N HIS A 22 8.73 0.43 0.30
CA HIS A 22 8.53 1.85 0.02
C HIS A 22 7.17 2.07 -0.62
N SER A 23 6.65 3.30 -0.56
CA SER A 23 5.42 3.67 -1.26
C SER A 23 5.44 5.12 -1.69
N ASP A 24 4.99 5.36 -2.91
CA ASP A 24 4.66 6.67 -3.44
C ASP A 24 3.14 6.86 -3.41
N ALA A 25 2.67 8.05 -3.07
CA ALA A 25 1.24 8.37 -3.06
C ALA A 25 0.95 9.62 -3.90
N VAL A 26 0.06 9.51 -4.86
CA VAL A 26 -0.39 10.60 -5.74
C VAL A 26 -1.83 10.94 -5.40
N GLY A 27 -2.09 12.21 -5.08
CA GLY A 27 -3.44 12.72 -4.83
C GLY A 27 -3.92 13.59 -5.99
N GLU A 28 -5.15 13.37 -6.43
CA GLU A 28 -5.83 14.23 -7.41
C GLU A 28 -6.84 15.14 -6.72
N LEU A 29 -6.81 16.42 -7.11
CA LEU A 29 -7.68 17.45 -6.59
C LEU A 29 -8.78 17.80 -7.59
N GLU A 30 -9.98 18.05 -7.08
CA GLU A 30 -11.08 18.62 -7.85
C GLU A 30 -11.62 19.87 -7.16
N LYS A 31 -12.33 20.71 -7.93
CA LYS A 31 -12.96 21.91 -7.41
C LYS A 31 -14.44 21.63 -7.12
N GLU A 32 -14.83 21.66 -5.85
CA GLU A 32 -16.21 21.53 -5.40
C GLU A 32 -16.64 22.80 -4.69
N ASN A 33 -17.76 23.42 -5.12
CA ASN A 33 -18.28 24.66 -4.52
C ASN A 33 -17.21 25.74 -4.35
N ASN A 34 -16.36 25.88 -5.38
CA ASN A 34 -15.24 26.81 -5.42
C ASN A 34 -14.05 26.49 -4.48
N VAL A 35 -14.02 25.31 -3.86
CA VAL A 35 -12.95 24.84 -2.96
C VAL A 35 -12.24 23.62 -3.55
N LEU A 36 -10.92 23.53 -3.41
CA LEU A 36 -10.17 22.33 -3.83
C LEU A 36 -10.31 21.23 -2.78
N VAL A 37 -10.68 20.04 -3.22
CA VAL A 37 -10.81 18.84 -2.39
C VAL A 37 -10.04 17.69 -3.01
N ILE A 38 -9.47 16.81 -2.18
CA ILE A 38 -8.85 15.58 -2.66
C ILE A 38 -9.98 14.61 -3.00
N LYS A 39 -10.00 14.13 -4.25
CA LYS A 39 -11.01 13.14 -4.70
C LYS A 39 -10.47 11.76 -4.87
N ARG A 40 -9.22 11.65 -5.30
CA ARG A 40 -8.57 10.37 -5.55
C ARG A 40 -7.19 10.36 -4.94
N ILE A 41 -6.80 9.19 -4.43
CA ILE A 41 -5.43 8.89 -4.03
C ILE A 41 -5.05 7.55 -4.67
N HIS A 42 -3.89 7.49 -5.28
CA HIS A 42 -3.28 6.25 -5.74
C HIS A 42 -1.99 6.00 -4.96
N VAL A 43 -1.84 4.80 -4.41
CA VAL A 43 -0.65 4.39 -3.65
C VAL A 43 0.06 3.24 -4.36
N SER A 44 1.26 3.49 -4.85
CA SER A 44 2.10 2.47 -5.48
C SER A 44 3.20 2.01 -4.52
N TYR A 45 3.20 0.74 -4.17
CA TYR A 45 4.21 0.15 -3.28
C TYR A 45 5.35 -0.48 -4.08
N LYS A 46 6.56 -0.37 -3.55
CA LYS A 46 7.76 -1.06 -4.03
C LYS A 46 8.24 -2.00 -2.95
N LEU A 47 8.22 -3.31 -3.24
CA LEU A 47 8.67 -4.35 -2.32
C LEU A 47 9.96 -4.98 -2.85
N LYS A 48 11.03 -4.80 -2.08
CA LYS A 48 12.36 -5.33 -2.36
C LYS A 48 12.52 -6.66 -1.64
N VAL A 49 12.54 -7.77 -2.38
CA VAL A 49 12.75 -9.12 -1.85
C VAL A 49 13.54 -9.95 -2.86
N ASP A 50 14.31 -10.93 -2.38
CA ASP A 50 14.99 -11.87 -3.27
C ASP A 50 13.99 -12.77 -4.01
N SER A 51 14.41 -13.31 -5.16
CA SER A 51 13.54 -14.11 -6.03
C SER A 51 13.05 -15.39 -5.38
N ALA A 52 13.87 -16.04 -4.53
CA ALA A 52 13.49 -17.28 -3.86
C ALA A 52 12.39 -17.01 -2.82
N LEU A 53 12.54 -15.96 -2.00
CA LEU A 53 11.52 -15.54 -1.04
C LEU A 53 10.25 -15.08 -1.74
N ARG A 54 10.37 -14.35 -2.87
CA ARG A 54 9.23 -13.94 -3.69
C ARG A 54 8.41 -15.14 -4.16
N GLU A 55 9.06 -16.17 -4.70
CA GLU A 55 8.38 -17.39 -5.17
C GLU A 55 7.74 -18.15 -4.01
N GLU A 56 8.46 -18.30 -2.89
CA GLU A 56 7.95 -19.02 -1.71
C GLU A 56 6.74 -18.32 -1.08
N LYS A 57 6.74 -16.98 -1.04
CA LYS A 57 5.76 -16.18 -0.30
C LYS A 57 4.77 -15.42 -1.18
N ALA A 58 4.71 -15.67 -2.49
CA ALA A 58 3.84 -14.94 -3.42
C ALA A 58 2.39 -14.80 -2.91
N ASP A 59 1.77 -15.91 -2.51
CA ASP A 59 0.39 -15.93 -1.99
C ASP A 59 0.25 -15.19 -0.64
N ALA A 60 1.29 -15.20 0.18
CA ALA A 60 1.30 -14.51 1.47
C ALA A 60 1.42 -12.99 1.27
N ILE A 61 2.26 -12.57 0.32
CA ILE A 61 2.43 -11.17 -0.10
C ILE A 61 1.13 -10.65 -0.69
N GLN A 62 0.53 -11.38 -1.63
CA GLN A 62 -0.73 -10.98 -2.27
C GLN A 62 -1.85 -10.83 -1.25
N ARG A 63 -2.02 -11.80 -0.33
CA ARG A 63 -3.03 -11.70 0.74
C ARG A 63 -2.79 -10.53 1.69
N ALA A 64 -1.53 -10.23 2.02
CA ALA A 64 -1.19 -9.04 2.82
C ALA A 64 -1.53 -7.75 2.06
N PHE A 65 -1.24 -7.72 0.76
CA PHE A 65 -1.57 -6.58 -0.09
C PHE A 65 -3.08 -6.38 -0.19
N ASP A 66 -3.87 -7.43 -0.42
CA ASP A 66 -5.32 -7.29 -0.58
C ASP A 66 -5.98 -6.75 0.69
N LEU A 67 -5.65 -7.34 1.85
CA LEU A 67 -6.38 -7.15 3.09
C LEU A 67 -5.92 -5.97 3.97
N HIS A 68 -4.71 -5.42 3.76
CA HIS A 68 -4.17 -4.43 4.72
C HIS A 68 -5.00 -3.13 4.81
N ALA A 69 -5.76 -2.79 3.76
CA ALA A 69 -6.53 -1.54 3.72
C ALA A 69 -7.62 -1.53 4.82
N ASP A 70 -8.28 -2.67 5.04
CA ASP A 70 -9.35 -2.84 6.03
C ASP A 70 -8.87 -2.63 7.46
N SER A 71 -7.58 -2.86 7.72
CA SER A 71 -6.96 -2.62 9.02
C SER A 71 -6.22 -1.28 9.11
N CYS A 72 -6.19 -0.48 8.03
CA CYS A 72 -5.45 0.77 8.02
C CYS A 72 -6.30 1.93 8.59
N PRO A 73 -5.86 2.60 9.67
CA PRO A 73 -6.65 3.67 10.29
C PRO A 73 -6.85 4.86 9.35
N VAL A 74 -5.84 5.19 8.51
CA VAL A 74 -5.94 6.30 7.55
C VAL A 74 -6.96 5.98 6.46
N TYR A 75 -6.88 4.79 5.85
CA TYR A 75 -7.85 4.36 4.84
C TYR A 75 -9.27 4.39 5.41
N ARG A 76 -9.50 3.73 6.56
CA ARG A 76 -10.81 3.69 7.22
C ARG A 76 -11.39 5.05 7.57
N SER A 77 -10.55 6.06 7.78
CA SER A 77 -11.01 7.40 8.14
C SER A 77 -11.54 8.19 6.95
N ILE A 78 -11.12 7.88 5.71
CA ILE A 78 -11.36 8.76 4.56
C ILE A 78 -11.89 8.06 3.29
N TYR A 79 -11.88 6.72 3.23
CA TYR A 79 -12.26 5.96 2.02
C TYR A 79 -13.70 6.18 1.56
N THR A 80 -14.60 6.62 2.44
CA THR A 80 -15.99 6.92 2.07
C THR A 80 -16.14 8.24 1.30
N SER A 81 -15.11 9.07 1.32
CA SER A 81 -15.13 10.42 0.73
C SER A 81 -14.06 10.62 -0.34
N ILE A 82 -13.01 9.79 -0.31
CA ILE A 82 -11.88 9.81 -1.22
C ILE A 82 -11.76 8.41 -1.81
N ASP A 83 -11.75 8.32 -3.14
CA ASP A 83 -11.47 7.06 -3.81
C ASP A 83 -9.98 6.74 -3.69
N ILE A 84 -9.66 5.57 -3.13
CA ILE A 84 -8.28 5.17 -2.86
C ILE A 84 -8.01 3.86 -3.59
N THR A 85 -7.05 3.92 -4.50
CA THR A 85 -6.55 2.75 -5.24
C THR A 85 -5.11 2.45 -4.84
N LYS A 86 -4.70 1.21 -5.07
CA LYS A 86 -3.36 0.73 -4.73
C LYS A 86 -2.88 -0.31 -5.72
N ASP A 87 -1.57 -0.35 -5.92
CA ASP A 87 -0.84 -1.37 -6.66
C ASP A 87 0.49 -1.62 -5.97
N PHE A 88 1.18 -2.70 -6.36
CA PHE A 88 2.56 -2.89 -5.93
C PHE A 88 3.38 -3.56 -7.02
N GLU A 89 4.67 -3.28 -6.99
CA GLU A 89 5.67 -3.94 -7.81
C GLU A 89 6.80 -4.51 -6.96
N PHE A 90 7.42 -5.57 -7.50
CA PHE A 90 8.67 -6.08 -6.96
C PHE A 90 9.83 -5.31 -7.58
N VAL A 91 10.76 -4.85 -6.74
CA VAL A 91 11.99 -4.20 -7.19
C VAL A 91 13.20 -5.06 -6.85
N GLU A 92 14.29 -4.92 -7.61
CA GLU A 92 15.49 -5.75 -7.42
C GLU A 92 16.09 -5.59 -6.01
N GLY A 93 16.34 -6.75 -5.40
CA GLY A 93 17.00 -7.01 -4.11
C GLY A 93 18.49 -6.73 -4.12
#